data_AF-A0A534XJN8-F1
#
_entry.id   AF-A0A534XJN8-F1
#
_cell.length_a   1.000
_cell.length_b   1.000
_cell.length_c   1.000
_cell.angle_alpha   90.00
_cell.angle_beta   90.00
_cell.angle_gamma   90.00
#
_symmetry.space_group_name_H-M   'P 1'
#
loop_
_entity.id
_entity.type
_entity.pdbx_description
1 polymer ?
#
loop_
_entity_poly.entity_id
_entity_poly.type
_entity_poly.pdbx_seq_one_letter_code
_entity_poly.pdbx_strand_id
1 'polypeptide(L)' 'MATSTSHQNPPDAPPPRFVIPVRYVSEGAIVQTTSTSLSKDLIHVRSVRPPRTGLVIGLQLYFPNVRDV' A
#
# COMPACT_ATOMS: atom_id res chain seq x y z
N MET A 1 7.00 9.89 37.32
CA MET A 1 6.87 8.53 36.77
C MET A 1 5.90 8.59 35.61
N ALA A 2 6.35 8.38 34.37
CA ALA A 2 5.48 8.41 33.19
C ALA A 2 5.01 6.98 32.89
N THR A 3 3.70 6.78 32.93
CA THR A 3 3.02 5.51 32.68
C THR A 3 3.11 5.19 31.18
N SER A 4 3.89 4.18 30.81
CA SER A 4 3.89 3.59 29.47
C SER A 4 2.56 2.87 29.24
N THR A 5 1.60 3.52 28.58
CA THR A 5 0.39 2.87 28.09
C THR A 5 0.75 1.96 26.92
N SER A 6 0.91 0.67 27.22
CA SER A 6 0.96 -0.40 26.22
C SER A 6 -0.37 -0.45 25.49
N HIS A 7 -0.39 -0.08 24.20
CA HIS A 7 -1.53 -0.30 23.32
C HIS A 7 -1.63 -1.80 22.99
N GLN A 8 -2.18 -2.60 23.90
CA GLN A 8 -2.64 -3.93 23.54
C GLN A 8 -3.93 -3.80 22.74
N ASN A 9 -3.90 -4.26 21.49
CA ASN A 9 -5.13 -4.42 20.71
C ASN A 9 -6.08 -5.40 21.43
N PRO A 10 -7.40 -5.16 21.41
CA PRO A 10 -8.38 -6.11 21.94
C PRO A 10 -8.17 -7.51 21.35
N PRO A 11 -8.40 -8.58 22.13
CA PRO A 11 -8.14 -9.96 21.69
C PRO A 11 -8.96 -10.37 20.46
N ASP A 12 -10.10 -9.71 20.22
CA ASP A 12 -10.99 -9.94 19.08
C ASP A 12 -10.88 -8.88 17.97
N ALA A 13 -9.90 -7.98 18.06
CA ALA A 13 -9.67 -7.03 16.97
C ALA A 13 -9.16 -7.78 15.74
N PRO A 14 -9.76 -7.58 14.55
CA PRO A 14 -9.25 -8.18 13.33
C PRO A 14 -7.78 -7.76 13.14
N PRO A 15 -6.94 -8.66 12.63
CA PRO A 15 -5.52 -8.38 12.45
C PRO A 15 -5.34 -7.08 11.66
N PRO A 16 -4.32 -6.27 11.99
CA PRO A 16 -4.07 -5.01 11.31
C PRO A 16 -4.05 -5.22 9.80
N ARG A 17 -4.96 -4.56 9.09
CA ARG A 17 -5.03 -4.69 7.63
C ARG A 17 -3.87 -3.92 7.03
N PHE A 18 -2.95 -4.63 6.39
CA PHE A 18 -1.83 -4.02 5.69
C PHE A 18 -2.35 -3.30 4.44
N VAL A 19 -2.25 -1.97 4.43
CA VAL A 19 -2.66 -1.11 3.32
C VAL A 19 -1.43 -0.43 2.77
N ILE A 20 -1.16 -0.63 1.48
CA ILE A 20 0.00 -0.11 0.78
C ILE A 20 -0.47 1.05 -0.11
N PRO A 21 -0.04 2.29 0.13
CA PRO A 21 -0.21 3.37 -0.83
C PRO A 21 0.58 3.08 -2.10
N VAL A 22 -0.07 3.25 -3.24
CA VAL A 22 0.46 3.00 -4.57
C VAL A 22 0.32 4.25 -5.41
N ARG A 23 1.40 4.63 -6.11
CA ARG A 23 1.39 5.67 -7.14
C ARG A 23 1.91 5.12 -8.46
N TYR A 24 1.17 5.35 -9.54
CA TYR A 24 1.59 5.02 -10.90
C TYR A 24 1.08 6.05 -11.92
N VAL A 25 1.60 5.99 -13.15
CA VAL A 25 1.16 6.82 -14.27
C VAL A 25 0.38 5.96 -15.26
N SER A 26 -0.80 6.42 -15.68
CA SER A 26 -1.63 5.80 -16.71
C SER A 26 -2.10 6.87 -17.69
N GLU A 27 -1.82 6.70 -18.98
CA GLU A 27 -2.19 7.65 -20.04
C GLU A 27 -1.83 9.12 -19.72
N GLY A 28 -0.68 9.35 -19.08
CA GLY A 28 -0.22 10.70 -18.71
C GLY A 28 -0.82 11.26 -17.42
N ALA A 29 -1.77 10.56 -16.79
CA ALA A 29 -2.33 10.93 -15.50
C ALA A 29 -1.63 10.18 -14.34
N ILE A 30 -1.32 10.89 -13.26
CA ILE A 30 -0.86 10.29 -12.01
C ILE A 30 -2.07 9.73 -11.28
N VAL A 31 -2.03 8.44 -10.96
CA VAL A 31 -3.02 7.76 -10.14
C VAL A 31 -2.42 7.44 -8.78
N GLN A 32 -3.12 7.84 -7.72
CA GLN A 32 -2.83 7.47 -6.35
C GLN A 32 -3.97 6.61 -5.81
N THR A 33 -3.63 5.49 -5.20
CA THR A 33 -4.60 4.52 -4.69
C THR A 33 -3.97 3.67 -3.59
N THR A 34 -4.71 2.70 -3.06
CA THR A 34 -4.23 1.78 -2.04
C THR A 34 -4.45 0.34 -2.47
N SER A 35 -3.55 -0.56 -2.09
CA SER A 35 -3.72 -2.00 -2.25
C SER A 35 -3.63 -2.73 -0.92
N THR A 36 -4.37 -3.83 -0.81
CA THR A 36 -4.22 -4.81 0.29
C THR A 36 -3.84 -6.19 -0.23
N SER A 37 -3.45 -6.29 -1.51
CA SER A 37 -3.13 -7.54 -2.19
C SER A 37 -1.77 -7.39 -2.86
N LEU A 38 -0.74 -7.76 -2.11
CA LEU A 38 0.66 -7.80 -2.53
C LEU A 38 1.17 -9.23 -2.36
N SER A 39 1.79 -9.78 -3.39
CA SER A 39 2.57 -11.02 -3.34
C SER A 39 4.01 -10.72 -3.76
N LYS A 40 4.86 -11.75 -3.75
CA LYS A 40 6.24 -11.65 -4.24
C LYS A 40 6.31 -11.20 -5.71
N ASP A 41 5.33 -11.59 -6.51
CA ASP A 41 5.37 -11.43 -7.97
C ASP A 41 4.46 -10.30 -8.46
N LEU A 42 3.41 -9.96 -7.70
CA LEU A 42 2.32 -9.11 -8.18
C LEU A 42 1.76 -8.19 -7.09
N ILE A 43 1.26 -7.04 -7.53
CA ILE A 43 0.39 -6.18 -6.74
C ILE A 43 -0.92 -5.96 -7.50
N HIS A 44 -2.07 -6.16 -6.85
CA HIS A 44 -3.36 -5.82 -7.44
C HIS A 44 -3.73 -4.39 -7.07
N VAL A 45 -3.91 -3.57 -8.10
CA VAL A 45 -4.20 -2.14 -7.96
C VAL A 45 -5.54 -1.86 -8.66
N ARG A 46 -6.49 -1.28 -7.93
CA ARG A 46 -7.74 -0.82 -8.55
C ARG A 46 -7.44 0.43 -9.39
N SER A 47 -7.79 0.37 -10.66
CA SER A 47 -7.71 1.49 -11.60
C SER A 47 -9.08 1.75 -12.22
N VAL A 48 -9.49 3.02 -12.30
CA VAL A 48 -10.67 3.42 -13.08
C VAL A 48 -10.45 3.17 -14.57
N ARG A 49 -9.22 3.39 -15.05
CA ARG A 49 -8.80 3.10 -16.42
C ARG A 49 -7.50 2.29 -16.42
N PRO A 50 -7.57 0.97 -16.62
CA PRO A 50 -6.38 0.13 -16.65
C PRO A 50 -5.39 0.58 -17.74
N PRO A 51 -4.08 0.61 -17.47
CA PRO A 51 -3.07 0.79 -18.51
C PRO A 51 -3.14 -0.33 -19.55
N ARG A 52 -2.62 -0.08 -20.76
CA ARG A 52 -2.51 -1.12 -21.80
C ARG A 52 -1.61 -2.26 -21.31
N THR A 53 -2.01 -3.50 -21.57
CA THR A 53 -1.19 -4.68 -21.28
C THR A 53 0.17 -4.57 -21.95
N GLY A 54 1.23 -4.89 -21.22
CA GLY A 54 2.62 -4.81 -21.70
C GLY A 54 3.24 -3.41 -21.61
N LEU A 55 2.49 -2.38 -21.19
CA LEU A 55 3.05 -1.06 -20.95
C LEU A 55 3.91 -1.07 -19.67
N VAL A 56 5.15 -0.61 -19.77
CA VAL A 56 6.02 -0.40 -18.61
C VAL A 56 5.57 0.87 -17.89
N ILE A 57 5.27 0.76 -16.59
CA ILE A 57 4.88 1.88 -15.74
C ILE A 57 5.87 2.04 -14.59
N GLY A 58 6.18 3.29 -14.23
CA GLY A 58 6.85 3.58 -12.96
C GLY A 58 5.89 3.30 -11.81
N LEU A 59 6.30 2.45 -10.86
CA LEU A 59 5.54 2.09 -9.67
C LEU A 59 6.33 2.51 -8.42
N GLN A 60 5.68 3.28 -7.53
CA GLN A 60 6.23 3.59 -6.22
C GLN A 60 5.33 3.04 -5.12
N LEU A 61 5.91 2.22 -4.24
CA LEU A 61 5.26 1.67 -3.06
C LEU A 61 5.74 2.43 -1.82
N TYR A 62 4.80 2.78 -0.95
CA TYR A 62 5.11 3.40 0.33
C TYR A 62 4.86 2.40 1.44
N PHE A 63 5.87 2.12 2.26
CA PHE A 63 5.75 1.20 3.38
C PHE A 63 5.66 1.98 4.69
N PRO A 64 4.64 1.75 5.52
CA PRO A 64 4.57 2.38 6.83
C PRO A 64 5.74 1.89 7.69
N ASN A 65 6.42 2.83 8.37
CA ASN A 65 7.50 2.57 9.33
C ASN A 65 8.84 2.06 8.75
N VAL A 66 9.04 2.12 7.44
CA VAL A 66 10.38 1.97 6.85
C VAL A 66 11.06 3.34 6.93
N ARG A 67 12.11 3.45 7.73
CA ARG A 67 13.03 4.59 7.69
C ARG A 67 14.04 4.32 6.58
N ASP A 68 14.37 5.34 5.79
CA ASP A 68 15.50 5.26 4.86
C ASP A 68 16.74 4.82 5.66
N VAL A 69 17.38 3.74 5.21
CA VAL A 69 18.61 3.18 5.79
C VAL A 69 19.81 3.87 5.16
#